data_AF-A0A2E2UXU2-F1
#
_entry.id   AF-A0A2E2UXU2-F1
#
_cell.length_a   1.000
_cell.length_b   1.000
_cell.length_c   1.000
_cell.angle_alpha   90.00
_cell.angle_beta   90.00
_cell.angle_gamma   90.00
#
_symmetry.space_group_name_H-M   'P 1'
#
loop_
_entity.id
_entity.type
_entity.pdbx_description
1 polymer ?
#
loop_
_entity_poly.entity_id
_entity_poly.type
_entity_poly.pdbx_seq_one_letter_code
_entity_poly.pdbx_strand_id
1 'polypeptide(L)'
;MNGSSKLTAVERLENFEESVDNYINSNFLSIINFSPEDCAKALNLKAEELSALKASECTTYAYLIYTYANHLQEEVGKNNIKLNFATDNLQRIIAEEINNYGFDKYTKHEIKVQQIINSNEFASKLELIRKHAQARVDRLTDKVRDVRRMAETLLEKGRKVGY
;
A
#
# COMPACT_ATOMS: atom_id res chain seq x y z
N MET A 1 34.36 23.84 0.08
CA MET A 1 33.51 23.46 -1.06
C MET A 1 32.80 22.16 -0.68
N ASN A 2 31.62 22.25 -0.05
CA ASN A 2 30.89 21.05 0.37
C ASN A 2 30.14 20.50 -0.84
N GLY A 3 30.65 19.40 -1.39
CA GLY A 3 29.94 18.63 -2.40
C GLY A 3 28.64 18.11 -1.80
N SER A 4 27.51 18.59 -2.31
CA SER A 4 26.20 18.02 -2.01
C SER A 4 26.23 16.55 -2.43
N SER A 5 26.31 15.65 -1.46
CA SER A 5 26.10 14.22 -1.68
C SER A 5 24.79 14.04 -2.44
N LYS A 6 24.82 13.43 -3.64
CA LYS A 6 23.60 13.10 -4.36
C LYS A 6 22.86 12.03 -3.57
N LEU A 7 21.68 12.36 -3.04
CA LEU A 7 20.83 11.42 -2.32
C LEU A 7 20.53 10.18 -3.16
N THR A 8 20.62 9.01 -2.51
CA THR A 8 20.27 7.71 -3.04
C THR A 8 18.76 7.58 -3.28
N ALA A 9 18.34 6.55 -4.02
CA ALA A 9 16.92 6.29 -4.30
C ALA A 9 16.11 6.06 -3.02
N VAL A 10 16.74 5.41 -2.02
CA VAL A 10 16.14 5.13 -0.72
C VAL A 10 15.96 6.40 0.08
N GLU A 11 17.02 7.22 0.23
CA GLU A 11 16.94 8.48 0.99
C GLU A 11 15.93 9.47 0.37
N ARG A 12 15.83 9.53 -0.95
CA ARG A 12 14.81 10.37 -1.61
C ARG A 12 13.39 9.88 -1.34
N LEU A 13 13.19 8.57 -1.30
CA LEU A 13 11.90 8.00 -0.96
C LEU A 13 11.57 8.29 0.51
N GLU A 14 12.51 8.09 1.42
CA GLU A 14 12.32 8.36 2.85
C GLU A 14 11.95 9.82 3.10
N ASN A 15 12.68 10.77 2.51
CA ASN A 15 12.36 12.20 2.62
C ASN A 15 10.96 12.53 2.04
N PHE A 16 10.54 11.84 0.98
CA PHE A 16 9.22 12.02 0.39
C PHE A 16 8.12 11.46 1.29
N GLU A 17 8.29 10.25 1.83
CA GLU A 17 7.36 9.65 2.79
C GLU A 17 7.22 10.53 4.04
N GLU A 18 8.35 10.99 4.61
CA GLU A 18 8.34 11.88 5.76
C GLU A 18 7.58 13.18 5.51
N SER A 19 7.74 13.78 4.32
CA SER A 19 6.98 14.97 3.94
C SER A 19 5.48 14.72 3.88
N VAL A 20 5.05 13.54 3.41
CA VAL A 20 3.63 13.16 3.34
C VAL A 20 3.08 12.91 4.74
N ASP A 21 3.80 12.14 5.56
CA ASP A 21 3.39 11.80 6.92
C ASP A 21 3.29 13.06 7.80
N ASN A 22 4.26 13.97 7.69
CA ASN A 22 4.22 15.24 8.41
C ASN A 22 2.99 16.07 8.07
N TYR A 23 2.57 16.09 6.79
CA TYR A 23 1.34 16.77 6.39
C TYR A 23 0.09 16.09 6.98
N ILE A 24 -0.01 14.77 6.90
CA ILE A 24 -1.14 14.00 7.44
C ILE A 24 -1.27 14.21 8.94
N ASN A 25 -0.16 14.11 9.68
CA ASN A 25 -0.13 14.21 11.13
C ASN A 25 -0.42 15.64 11.61
N SER A 26 0.16 16.65 10.96
CA SER A 26 -0.07 18.06 11.34
C SER A 26 -1.51 18.51 11.13
N ASN A 27 -2.24 17.86 10.22
CA ASN A 27 -3.63 18.16 9.91
C ASN A 27 -4.63 17.18 10.57
N PHE A 28 -4.17 16.27 11.44
CA PHE A 28 -5.00 15.26 12.11
C PHE A 28 -5.86 14.44 11.12
N LEU A 29 -5.33 14.11 9.94
CA LEU A 29 -6.10 13.44 8.89
C LEU A 29 -6.20 11.92 9.09
N SER A 30 -5.42 11.35 10.02
CA SER A 30 -5.38 9.92 10.34
C SER A 30 -5.46 9.69 11.84
N ILE A 31 -6.67 9.72 12.40
CA ILE A 31 -6.92 9.59 13.85
C ILE A 31 -7.35 8.17 14.25
N ILE A 32 -7.78 7.36 13.27
CA ILE A 32 -8.30 6.02 13.52
C ILE A 32 -7.15 5.12 13.96
N ASN A 33 -7.21 4.67 15.21
CA ASN A 33 -6.26 3.71 15.76
C ASN A 33 -6.79 2.28 15.63
N PHE A 34 -5.88 1.37 15.32
CA PHE A 34 -6.13 -0.06 15.23
C PHE A 34 -5.63 -0.77 16.49
N SER A 35 -6.47 -1.62 17.09
CA SER A 35 -6.09 -2.56 18.16
C SER A 35 -5.89 -3.95 17.56
N PRO A 36 -4.65 -4.46 17.47
CA PRO A 36 -4.38 -5.76 16.85
C PRO A 36 -5.11 -6.92 17.52
N GLU A 37 -5.15 -6.92 18.84
CA GLU A 37 -5.72 -8.01 19.63
C GLU A 37 -7.24 -8.08 19.47
N ASP A 38 -7.93 -6.95 19.59
CA ASP A 38 -9.39 -6.88 19.48
C ASP A 38 -9.87 -7.22 18.06
N CYS A 39 -9.16 -6.73 17.06
CA CYS A 39 -9.49 -7.02 15.66
C CYS A 39 -9.19 -8.48 15.32
N ALA A 40 -8.09 -9.04 15.81
CA ALA A 40 -7.78 -10.45 15.62
C ALA A 40 -8.85 -11.34 16.26
N LYS A 41 -9.33 -10.99 17.45
CA LYS A 41 -10.46 -11.69 18.08
C LYS A 41 -11.72 -11.63 17.21
N ALA A 42 -12.08 -10.46 16.71
CA ALA A 42 -13.27 -10.29 15.86
C ALA A 42 -13.17 -11.05 14.53
N LEU A 43 -11.98 -11.13 13.93
CA LEU A 43 -11.73 -11.80 12.64
C LEU A 43 -11.65 -13.32 12.74
N ASN A 44 -11.33 -13.87 13.91
CA ASN A 44 -11.04 -15.29 14.10
C ASN A 44 -12.05 -16.00 15.02
N LEU A 45 -13.29 -15.51 15.06
CA LEU A 45 -14.39 -16.20 15.76
C LEU A 45 -14.61 -17.59 15.18
N LYS A 46 -14.70 -18.58 16.05
CA LYS A 46 -15.12 -19.95 15.69
C LYS A 46 -16.60 -19.97 15.37
N ALA A 47 -17.05 -21.01 14.65
CA ALA A 47 -18.45 -21.16 14.26
C ALA A 47 -19.42 -21.15 15.46
N GLU A 48 -19.04 -21.77 16.57
CA GLU A 48 -19.84 -21.78 17.81
C GLU A 48 -19.96 -20.38 18.43
N GLU A 49 -18.85 -19.66 18.51
CA GLU A 49 -18.79 -18.28 19.02
C GLU A 49 -19.61 -17.34 18.14
N LEU A 50 -19.45 -17.46 16.82
CA LEU A 50 -20.21 -16.68 15.84
C LEU A 50 -21.71 -16.93 16.00
N SER A 51 -22.12 -18.19 16.15
CA SER A 51 -23.54 -18.55 16.27
C SER A 51 -24.18 -17.97 17.54
N ALA A 52 -23.41 -17.90 18.63
CA ALA A 52 -23.86 -17.42 19.93
C ALA A 52 -23.91 -15.89 20.08
N LEU A 53 -23.40 -15.13 19.10
CA LEU A 53 -23.38 -13.66 19.19
C LEU A 53 -24.77 -13.04 19.27
N LYS A 54 -24.91 -12.07 20.19
CA LYS A 54 -26.04 -11.15 20.25
C LYS A 54 -25.92 -10.07 19.17
N ALA A 55 -27.04 -9.40 18.88
CA ALA A 55 -27.08 -8.32 17.90
C ALA A 55 -26.08 -7.18 18.20
N SER A 56 -25.93 -6.78 19.47
CA SER A 56 -24.97 -5.74 19.87
C SER A 56 -23.52 -6.16 19.66
N GLU A 57 -23.18 -7.42 19.96
CA GLU A 57 -21.84 -7.97 19.78
C GLU A 57 -21.47 -8.07 18.30
N CYS A 58 -22.43 -8.41 17.44
CA CYS A 58 -22.26 -8.38 15.99
C CYS A 58 -21.85 -6.97 15.51
N THR A 59 -22.51 -5.92 15.99
CA THR A 59 -22.18 -4.54 15.63
C THR A 59 -20.80 -4.13 16.15
N THR A 60 -20.45 -4.48 17.39
CA THR A 60 -19.13 -4.20 17.97
C THR A 60 -18.01 -4.86 17.18
N TYR A 61 -18.14 -6.15 16.87
CA TYR A 61 -17.14 -6.87 16.10
C TYR A 61 -17.07 -6.40 14.65
N ALA A 62 -18.20 -6.02 14.04
CA ALA A 62 -18.18 -5.43 12.70
C ALA A 62 -17.39 -4.12 12.67
N TYR A 63 -17.56 -3.27 13.69
CA TYR A 63 -16.78 -2.04 13.83
C TYR A 63 -15.27 -2.31 13.92
N LEU A 64 -14.86 -3.28 14.75
CA LEU A 64 -13.45 -3.66 14.87
C LEU A 64 -12.88 -4.22 13.55
N ILE A 65 -13.66 -5.03 12.83
CA ILE A 65 -13.27 -5.54 11.52
C ILE A 65 -13.12 -4.39 10.51
N TYR A 66 -14.01 -3.39 10.52
CA TYR A 66 -13.85 -2.19 9.68
C TYR A 66 -12.60 -1.38 10.03
N THR A 67 -12.27 -1.24 11.32
CA THR A 67 -11.03 -0.59 11.76
C THR A 67 -9.81 -1.31 11.19
N TYR A 68 -9.80 -2.64 11.22
CA TYR A 68 -8.73 -3.41 10.57
C TYR A 68 -8.71 -3.25 9.04
N ALA A 69 -9.88 -3.22 8.39
CA ALA A 69 -9.95 -2.96 6.95
C ALA A 69 -9.38 -1.58 6.57
N ASN A 70 -9.59 -0.56 7.41
CA ASN A 70 -9.00 0.76 7.24
C ASN A 70 -7.48 0.71 7.40
N HIS A 71 -6.96 0.01 8.42
CA HIS A 71 -5.52 -0.19 8.57
C HIS A 71 -4.89 -0.88 7.34
N LEU A 72 -5.52 -1.92 6.80
CA LEU A 72 -5.06 -2.56 5.56
C LEU A 72 -5.10 -1.59 4.36
N GLN A 73 -6.13 -0.75 4.28
CA GLN A 73 -6.28 0.25 3.23
C GLN A 73 -5.18 1.33 3.30
N GLU A 74 -4.77 1.73 4.51
CA GLU A 74 -3.64 2.63 4.73
C GLU A 74 -2.33 1.99 4.26
N GLU A 75 -2.10 0.73 4.57
CA GLU A 75 -0.92 -0.01 4.09
C GLU A 75 -0.91 -0.11 2.55
N VAL A 76 -2.06 -0.34 1.92
CA VAL A 76 -2.19 -0.24 0.45
C VAL A 76 -1.84 1.17 -0.03
N GLY A 77 -2.34 2.20 0.64
CA GLY A 77 -2.05 3.61 0.34
C GLY A 77 -0.56 3.92 0.37
N LYS A 78 0.13 3.55 1.45
CA LYS A 78 1.59 3.73 1.59
C LYS A 78 2.37 3.05 0.46
N ASN A 79 1.99 1.84 0.08
CA ASN A 79 2.66 1.14 -1.01
C ASN A 79 2.32 1.74 -2.39
N ASN A 80 1.11 2.27 -2.61
CA ASN A 80 0.78 3.03 -3.82
C ASN A 80 1.63 4.31 -3.93
N ILE A 81 1.89 5.01 -2.83
CA ILE A 81 2.77 6.19 -2.81
C ILE A 81 4.19 5.80 -3.26
N LYS A 82 4.75 4.70 -2.72
CA LYS A 82 6.06 4.16 -3.14
C LYS A 82 6.10 3.78 -4.60
N LEU A 83 5.05 3.09 -5.05
CA LEU A 83 4.90 2.64 -6.43
C LEU A 83 4.90 3.81 -7.40
N ASN A 84 4.10 4.85 -7.12
CA ASN A 84 4.00 6.04 -7.94
C ASN A 84 5.32 6.82 -7.94
N PHE A 85 5.90 7.05 -6.76
CA PHE A 85 7.20 7.71 -6.64
C PHE A 85 8.27 7.02 -7.50
N ALA A 86 8.40 5.69 -7.38
CA ALA A 86 9.39 4.94 -8.14
C ALA A 86 9.10 4.97 -9.65
N THR A 87 7.83 4.84 -10.04
CA THR A 87 7.40 4.86 -11.45
C THR A 87 7.70 6.20 -12.10
N ASP A 88 7.35 7.32 -11.45
CA ASP A 88 7.56 8.66 -11.98
C ASP A 88 9.06 8.97 -12.13
N ASN A 89 9.88 8.60 -11.14
CA ASN A 89 11.32 8.80 -11.23
C ASN A 89 11.98 7.91 -12.31
N LEU A 90 11.52 6.66 -12.47
CA LEU A 90 11.98 5.79 -13.54
C LEU A 90 11.63 6.35 -14.92
N GLN A 91 10.41 6.82 -15.12
CA GLN A 91 9.97 7.42 -16.37
C GLN A 91 10.82 8.63 -16.76
N ARG A 92 11.19 9.47 -15.79
CA ARG A 92 12.09 10.60 -16.03
C ARG A 92 13.48 10.15 -16.49
N ILE A 93 14.09 9.18 -15.80
CA ILE A 93 15.40 8.63 -16.18
C ILE A 93 15.34 8.01 -17.58
N ILE A 94 14.31 7.22 -17.85
CA ILE A 94 14.11 6.59 -19.16
C ILE A 94 13.97 7.65 -20.24
N ALA A 95 13.15 8.69 -20.04
CA ALA A 95 12.97 9.74 -21.02
C ALA A 95 14.28 10.50 -21.33
N GLU A 96 15.12 10.71 -20.31
CA GLU A 96 16.44 11.34 -20.46
C GLU A 96 17.44 10.44 -21.19
N GLU A 97 17.45 9.13 -20.92
CA GLU A 97 18.45 8.19 -21.44
C GLU A 97 18.06 7.49 -22.75
N ILE A 98 16.77 7.40 -23.09
CA ILE A 98 16.28 6.57 -24.21
C ILE A 98 16.82 6.99 -25.58
N ASN A 99 17.16 8.28 -25.74
CA ASN A 99 17.76 8.81 -26.97
C ASN A 99 19.31 8.79 -26.93
N ASN A 100 19.91 8.59 -25.76
CA ASN A 100 21.36 8.61 -25.57
C ASN A 100 21.99 7.24 -25.80
N TYR A 101 21.25 6.17 -25.51
CA TYR A 101 21.63 4.83 -25.91
C TYR A 101 21.36 4.69 -27.40
N GLY A 102 22.39 4.38 -28.19
CA GLY A 102 22.31 4.16 -29.64
C GLY A 102 21.53 2.91 -30.00
N PHE A 103 20.29 2.80 -29.54
CA PHE A 103 19.42 1.68 -29.79
C PHE A 103 19.02 1.63 -31.26
N ASP A 104 19.05 0.43 -31.82
CA ASP A 104 18.51 0.20 -33.14
C ASP A 104 17.01 0.59 -33.22
N LYS A 105 16.59 1.01 -34.42
CA LYS A 105 15.21 1.46 -34.71
C LYS A 105 14.20 0.35 -34.44
N TYR A 106 14.59 -0.93 -34.57
CA TYR A 106 13.70 -2.08 -34.40
C TYR A 106 13.73 -2.67 -32.98
N THR A 107 14.61 -2.21 -32.09
CA THR A 107 14.63 -2.68 -30.70
C THR A 107 13.29 -2.34 -30.03
N LYS A 108 12.67 -3.35 -29.41
CA LYS A 108 11.40 -3.17 -28.69
C LYS A 108 11.57 -2.19 -27.53
N HIS A 109 10.58 -1.34 -27.30
CA HIS A 109 10.59 -0.32 -26.24
C HIS A 109 10.90 -0.92 -24.85
N GLU A 110 10.29 -2.06 -24.51
CA GLU A 110 10.52 -2.75 -23.23
C GLU A 110 11.98 -3.18 -23.04
N ILE A 111 12.66 -3.61 -24.11
CA ILE A 111 14.08 -3.99 -24.08
C ILE A 111 14.93 -2.74 -23.84
N LYS A 112 14.62 -1.62 -24.49
CA LYS A 112 15.31 -0.34 -24.29
C LYS A 112 15.21 0.10 -22.83
N VAL A 113 13.99 0.08 -22.28
CA VAL A 113 13.71 0.41 -20.88
C VAL A 113 14.52 -0.47 -19.93
N GLN A 114 14.50 -1.79 -20.14
CA GLN A 114 15.22 -2.72 -19.26
C GLN A 114 16.74 -2.51 -19.33
N GLN A 115 17.28 -2.21 -20.51
CA GLN A 115 18.71 -1.92 -20.67
C GLN A 115 19.11 -0.66 -19.90
N ILE A 116 18.33 0.43 -20.01
CA ILE A 116 18.52 1.67 -19.25
C ILE A 116 18.50 1.42 -17.74
N ILE A 117 17.49 0.68 -17.26
CA ILE A 117 17.36 0.36 -15.83
C ILE A 117 18.58 -0.42 -15.34
N ASN A 118 19.04 -1.40 -16.12
CA ASN A 118 20.18 -2.25 -15.74
C ASN A 118 21.52 -1.50 -15.76
N SER A 119 21.67 -0.49 -16.60
CA SER A 119 22.91 0.29 -16.70
C SER A 119 23.01 1.44 -15.69
N ASN A 120 21.89 1.83 -15.08
CA ASN A 120 21.83 2.91 -14.10
C ASN A 120 21.53 2.34 -12.70
N GLU A 121 22.51 2.38 -11.80
CA GLU A 121 22.38 1.84 -10.43
C GLU A 121 21.21 2.46 -9.66
N PHE A 122 20.97 3.77 -9.84
CA PHE A 122 19.87 4.47 -9.20
C PHE A 122 18.51 4.00 -9.78
N ALA A 123 18.41 3.83 -11.09
CA ALA A 123 17.21 3.27 -11.74
C ALA A 123 16.94 1.82 -11.31
N SER A 124 17.97 0.98 -11.24
CA SER A 124 17.86 -0.39 -10.73
C SER A 124 17.28 -0.44 -9.31
N LYS A 125 17.70 0.47 -8.43
CA LYS A 125 17.15 0.57 -7.06
C LYS A 125 15.69 1.03 -7.05
N LEU A 126 15.32 2.00 -7.89
CA LEU A 126 13.92 2.42 -8.04
C LEU A 126 13.04 1.29 -8.56
N GLU A 127 13.53 0.50 -9.52
CA GLU A 127 12.78 -0.63 -10.06
C GLU A 127 12.54 -1.72 -9.00
N LEU A 128 13.51 -1.96 -8.11
CA LEU A 128 13.34 -2.86 -6.98
C LEU A 128 12.25 -2.36 -6.02
N ILE A 129 12.27 -1.08 -5.67
CA ILE A 129 11.24 -0.43 -4.85
C ILE A 129 9.86 -0.59 -5.52
N ARG A 130 9.76 -0.27 -6.81
CA ARG A 130 8.53 -0.37 -7.61
C ARG A 130 7.94 -1.78 -7.56
N LYS A 131 8.77 -2.81 -7.79
CA LYS A 131 8.35 -4.22 -7.77
C LYS A 131 7.83 -4.65 -6.41
N HIS A 132 8.53 -4.30 -5.33
CA HIS A 132 8.09 -4.66 -3.98
C HIS A 132 6.81 -3.93 -3.58
N ALA A 133 6.70 -2.65 -3.92
CA ALA A 133 5.50 -1.87 -3.66
C ALA A 133 4.28 -2.44 -4.41
N GLN A 134 4.43 -2.73 -5.70
CA GLN A 134 3.38 -3.35 -6.52
C GLN A 134 2.92 -4.68 -5.91
N ALA A 135 3.85 -5.57 -5.60
CA ALA A 135 3.51 -6.88 -5.03
C ALA A 135 2.73 -6.79 -3.71
N ARG A 136 3.00 -5.76 -2.89
CA ARG A 136 2.26 -5.51 -1.65
C ARG A 136 0.85 -4.96 -1.92
N VAL A 137 0.71 -4.03 -2.87
CA VAL A 137 -0.60 -3.50 -3.30
C VAL A 137 -1.47 -4.64 -3.82
N ASP A 138 -0.94 -5.46 -4.72
CA ASP A 138 -1.66 -6.57 -5.34
C ASP A 138 -2.16 -7.57 -4.28
N ARG A 139 -1.31 -7.90 -3.31
CA ARG A 139 -1.64 -8.85 -2.25
C ARG A 139 -2.70 -8.33 -1.28
N LEU A 140 -2.74 -7.02 -1.03
CA LEU A 140 -3.61 -6.45 0.00
C LEU A 140 -4.93 -5.92 -0.54
N THR A 141 -5.01 -5.54 -1.82
CA THR A 141 -6.20 -4.90 -2.41
C THR A 141 -7.45 -5.79 -2.29
N ASP A 142 -7.36 -7.05 -2.71
CA ASP A 142 -8.49 -7.99 -2.56
C ASP A 142 -8.78 -8.29 -1.09
N LYS A 143 -7.74 -8.33 -0.24
CA LYS A 143 -7.89 -8.60 1.18
C LYS A 143 -8.70 -7.51 1.89
N VAL A 144 -8.48 -6.23 1.56
CA VAL A 144 -9.28 -5.11 2.10
C VAL A 144 -10.77 -5.31 1.78
N ARG A 145 -11.09 -5.63 0.51
CA ARG A 145 -12.47 -5.87 0.08
C ARG A 145 -13.11 -7.03 0.86
N ASP A 146 -12.39 -8.14 0.98
CA ASP A 146 -12.93 -9.34 1.62
C ASP A 146 -13.14 -9.13 3.13
N VAL A 147 -12.24 -8.40 3.81
CA VAL A 147 -12.40 -8.04 5.23
C VAL A 147 -13.60 -7.10 5.44
N ARG A 148 -13.82 -6.11 4.55
CA ARG A 148 -15.03 -5.26 4.61
C ARG A 148 -16.31 -6.09 4.48
N ARG A 149 -16.34 -7.06 3.56
CA ARG A 149 -17.48 -7.99 3.39
C ARG A 149 -17.74 -8.84 4.63
N MET A 150 -16.70 -9.23 5.37
CA MET A 150 -16.88 -9.94 6.65
C MET A 150 -17.63 -9.06 7.67
N ALA A 151 -17.29 -7.78 7.77
CA ALA A 151 -17.99 -6.83 8.65
C ALA A 151 -19.47 -6.64 8.21
N GLU A 152 -19.71 -6.49 6.92
CA GLU A 152 -21.07 -6.37 6.35
C GLU A 152 -21.93 -7.60 6.67
N THR A 153 -21.37 -8.80 6.49
CA THR A 153 -22.04 -10.07 6.81
C THR A 153 -22.41 -10.13 8.29
N LEU A 154 -21.53 -9.64 9.17
CA LEU A 154 -21.79 -9.62 10.60
C LEU A 154 -22.89 -8.62 10.99
N LEU A 155 -22.95 -7.45 10.34
CA LEU A 155 -24.04 -6.49 10.50
C LEU A 155 -25.39 -7.06 10.03
N GLU A 156 -25.41 -7.83 8.93
CA GLU A 156 -26.61 -8.51 8.47
C GLU A 156 -27.09 -9.58 9.45
N LYS A 157 -26.18 -10.37 10.01
CA LYS A 157 -26.51 -11.31 11.09
C LYS A 157 -27.07 -10.58 12.31
N GLY A 158 -26.43 -9.49 12.75
CA GLY A 158 -26.88 -8.70 13.89
C GLY A 158 -28.31 -8.17 13.70
N ARG A 159 -28.65 -7.70 12.50
CA ARG A 159 -30.01 -7.29 12.14
C ARG A 159 -31.01 -8.44 12.29
N LYS A 160 -30.70 -9.64 11.78
CA LYS A 160 -31.59 -10.81 11.86
C LYS A 160 -31.81 -11.32 13.28
N VAL A 161 -30.81 -11.20 14.17
CA VAL A 161 -30.89 -11.64 15.57
C VAL A 161 -31.63 -10.63 16.46
N GLY A 162 -31.68 -9.36 16.05
CA GLY A 162 -32.33 -8.30 16.82
C GLY A 162 -33.85 -8.18 16.63
N TYR A 163 -34.42 -8.91 15.67
CA TYR A 163 -35.87 -9.08 15.48
C TYR A 163 -36.34 -10.37 16.16
#